data_AF-A0A972B2J1-F1
#
_entry.id   AF-A0A972B2J1-F1
#
_cell.length_a   1.000
_cell.length_b   1.000
_cell.length_c   1.000
_cell.angle_alpha   90.00
_cell.angle_beta   90.00
_cell.angle_gamma   90.00
#
_symmetry.space_group_name_H-M   'P 1'
#
loop_
_entity.id
_entity.type
_entity.pdbx_description
1 polymer ?
#
loop_
_entity_poly.entity_id
_entity_poly.type
_entity_poly.pdbx_seq_one_letter_code
_entity_poly.pdbx_strand_id
1 'polypeptide(L)'
;MRFFFLLFLVFPLLELFVMIRVGSSIGASATLLLVLASGVLGVLCIRLAGLTTALKVRQRMALGEIPNNDMLNGLLLVVGGGLLFLPGFISDVLGLMCLLPFVRHWLIKRINLHMTQGMQSGRFYAQSSAYTQHRGRSETHHAQIIEGEFERKDP
;
A
#
# COMPACT_ATOMS: atom_id res chain seq x y z
N MET A 1 -2.42 -20.06 -5.79
CA MET A 1 -3.87 -20.27 -5.55
C MET A 1 -4.14 -21.22 -4.39
N ARG A 2 -3.64 -22.47 -4.40
CA ARG A 2 -3.88 -23.46 -3.32
C ARG A 2 -3.49 -23.01 -1.91
N PHE A 3 -2.40 -22.24 -1.79
CA PHE A 3 -1.91 -21.75 -0.50
C PHE A 3 -2.88 -20.80 0.21
N PHE A 4 -3.51 -19.86 -0.52
CA PHE A 4 -4.46 -18.92 0.08
C PHE A 4 -5.70 -19.62 0.64
N PHE A 5 -6.19 -20.63 -0.07
CA PHE A 5 -7.30 -21.45 0.41
C PHE A 5 -6.94 -22.19 1.70
N LEU A 6 -5.74 -22.76 1.76
CA LEU A 6 -5.26 -23.47 2.94
C LEU A 6 -5.08 -22.52 4.14
N LEU A 7 -4.52 -21.33 3.92
CA LEU A 7 -4.41 -20.29 4.95
C LEU A 7 -5.80 -19.87 5.47
N PHE A 8 -6.74 -19.61 4.56
CA PHE A 8 -8.11 -19.21 4.92
C PHE A 8 -8.86 -20.30 5.70
N LEU A 9 -8.54 -21.58 5.51
CA LEU A 9 -9.11 -22.69 6.26
C LEU A 9 -8.42 -22.90 7.61
N VAL A 10 -7.08 -22.90 7.63
CA VAL A 10 -6.28 -23.18 8.83
C VAL A 10 -6.36 -22.03 9.83
N PHE A 11 -6.42 -20.80 9.36
CA PHE A 11 -6.46 -19.60 10.21
C PHE A 11 -7.66 -19.61 11.19
N PRO A 12 -8.94 -19.74 10.76
CA PRO A 12 -10.07 -19.80 11.68
C PRO A 12 -10.08 -21.07 12.55
N LEU A 13 -9.56 -22.20 12.06
CA LEU A 13 -9.39 -23.40 12.88
C LEU A 13 -8.42 -23.17 14.04
N LEU A 14 -7.34 -22.43 13.77
CA LEU A 14 -6.34 -22.09 14.77
C LEU A 14 -6.91 -21.10 15.79
N GLU A 15 -7.72 -20.13 15.38
CA GLU A 15 -8.44 -19.23 16.30
C GLU A 15 -9.37 -20.01 17.23
N LEU A 16 -10.16 -20.94 16.67
CA LEU A 16 -11.05 -21.78 17.46
C LEU A 16 -10.26 -22.62 18.48
N PHE A 17 -9.14 -23.20 18.06
CA PHE A 17 -8.26 -23.96 18.95
C PHE A 17 -7.75 -23.11 20.12
N VAL A 18 -7.27 -21.89 19.85
CA VAL A 18 -6.81 -20.96 20.90
C VAL A 18 -7.97 -20.55 21.81
N MET A 19 -9.13 -20.23 21.26
CA MET A 19 -10.30 -19.83 22.04
C MET A 19 -10.77 -20.95 22.97
N ILE A 20 -10.79 -22.20 22.50
CA ILE A 20 -11.11 -23.37 23.33
C ILE A 20 -10.05 -23.54 24.43
N ARG A 21 -8.76 -23.36 24.11
CA ARG A 21 -7.68 -23.51 25.09
C ARG A 21 -7.75 -22.45 26.19
N VAL A 22 -8.01 -21.19 25.82
CA VAL A 22 -8.22 -20.09 26.78
C VAL A 22 -9.51 -20.29 27.56
N GLY A 23 -10.59 -20.68 26.89
CA GLY A 23 -11.88 -21.03 27.50
C GLY A 23 -11.78 -22.12 28.55
N SER A 24 -10.93 -23.12 28.31
CA SER A 24 -10.65 -24.18 29.30
C SER A 24 -9.82 -23.70 30.49
N SER A 25 -9.06 -22.61 30.35
CA SER A 25 -8.18 -22.09 31.41
C SER A 25 -8.87 -21.06 32.31
N ILE A 26 -9.71 -20.20 31.74
CA ILE A 26 -10.32 -19.05 32.44
C ILE A 26 -11.85 -19.21 32.56
N GLY A 27 -12.43 -20.15 31.82
CA GLY A 27 -13.88 -20.36 31.73
C GLY A 27 -14.50 -19.72 30.49
N ALA A 28 -15.60 -20.32 30.02
CA ALA A 28 -16.30 -19.88 28.82
C ALA A 28 -16.91 -18.47 28.97
N SER A 29 -17.46 -18.14 30.14
CA SER A 29 -18.04 -16.83 30.42
C SER A 29 -17.01 -15.70 30.38
N ALA A 30 -15.86 -15.89 31.02
CA ALA A 30 -14.76 -14.93 31.01
C ALA A 30 -14.19 -14.73 29.59
N THR A 31 -14.09 -15.81 28.82
CA THR A 31 -13.61 -15.77 27.42
C THR A 31 -14.57 -15.01 26.53
N LEU A 32 -15.88 -15.25 26.67
CA LEU A 32 -16.90 -14.50 25.94
C LEU A 32 -16.82 -13.00 26.27
N LEU A 33 -16.65 -12.65 27.55
CA LEU A 33 -16.54 -11.26 27.99
C LEU A 33 -15.28 -10.59 27.42
N LEU A 34 -14.14 -11.30 27.38
CA LEU A 34 -12.91 -10.83 26.76
C LEU A 34 -13.07 -10.56 25.27
N VAL A 35 -13.71 -11.48 24.54
CA VAL A 35 -13.98 -11.35 23.10
C VAL A 35 -14.93 -10.18 22.81
N LEU A 36 -15.96 -9.99 23.64
CA LEU A 36 -16.84 -8.82 23.50
C LEU A 36 -16.10 -7.53 23.82
N ALA A 37 -15.27 -7.52 24.86
CA ALA A 37 -14.48 -6.36 25.25
C ALA A 37 -13.45 -5.99 24.16
N SER A 38 -12.78 -6.97 23.55
CA SER A 38 -11.83 -6.74 22.44
C SER A 38 -12.55 -6.19 21.21
N GLY A 39 -13.74 -6.71 20.86
CA GLY A 39 -14.57 -6.18 19.78
C GLY A 39 -14.98 -4.73 20.01
N VAL A 40 -15.43 -4.38 21.23
CA VAL A 40 -15.78 -2.99 21.59
C VAL A 40 -14.55 -2.08 21.52
N LEU A 41 -13.41 -2.51 22.06
CA LEU A 41 -12.13 -1.78 21.96
C LEU A 41 -11.73 -1.55 20.50
N GLY A 42 -11.85 -2.59 19.67
CA GLY A 42 -11.60 -2.52 18.24
C GLY A 42 -12.46 -1.46 17.54
N VAL A 43 -13.78 -1.52 17.74
CA VAL A 43 -14.72 -0.54 17.17
C VAL A 43 -14.42 0.88 17.65
N LEU A 44 -14.10 1.06 18.93
CA LEU A 44 -13.75 2.36 19.49
C LEU A 44 -12.47 2.92 18.85
N CYS A 45 -11.45 2.08 18.71
CA CYS A 45 -10.21 2.45 18.02
C CYS A 45 -10.45 2.80 16.54
N ILE A 46 -11.30 2.04 15.82
CA ILE A 46 -11.66 2.34 14.42
C ILE A 46 -12.37 3.70 14.35
N ARG A 47 -13.32 3.97 15.25
CA ARG A 47 -14.06 5.25 15.31
C ARG A 47 -13.09 6.43 15.50
N LEU A 48 -12.21 6.35 16.49
CA LEU A 48 -11.26 7.42 16.83
C LEU A 48 -10.21 7.62 15.72
N ALA A 49 -9.58 6.54 15.26
CA ALA A 49 -8.54 6.61 14.24
C ALA A 49 -9.09 6.89 12.83
N GLY A 50 -10.31 6.44 12.54
CA GLY A 50 -11.00 6.68 11.28
C GLY A 50 -11.37 8.15 11.10
N LEU A 51 -11.95 8.79 12.12
CA LEU A 51 -12.30 10.21 12.08
C LEU A 51 -11.06 11.10 11.87
N THR A 52 -10.00 10.84 12.64
CA THR A 52 -8.76 11.62 12.53
C THR A 52 -8.07 11.44 11.18
N THR A 53 -8.09 10.23 10.61
CA THR A 53 -7.55 9.97 9.26
C THR A 53 -8.40 10.66 8.19
N ALA A 54 -9.73 10.57 8.28
CA ALA A 54 -10.64 11.18 7.32
C ALA A 54 -10.51 12.72 7.27
N LEU A 55 -10.36 13.37 8.44
CA LEU A 55 -10.14 14.81 8.51
C LEU A 55 -8.82 15.23 7.85
N LYS A 56 -7.73 14.51 8.10
CA LYS A 56 -6.42 14.77 7.47
C LYS A 56 -6.47 14.61 5.95
N VAL A 57 -7.12 13.54 5.46
CA VAL A 57 -7.30 13.31 4.02
C VAL A 57 -8.08 14.46 3.39
N ARG A 58 -9.20 14.89 3.99
CA ARG A 58 -9.97 16.03 3.49
C ARG A 58 -9.16 17.33 3.45
N GLN A 59 -8.41 17.63 4.52
CA GLN A 59 -7.55 18.82 4.58
C GLN A 59 -6.47 18.81 3.48
N ARG A 60 -5.78 17.69 3.28
CA ARG A 60 -4.73 17.59 2.24
C ARG A 60 -5.30 17.63 0.82
N MET A 61 -6.45 16.99 0.59
CA MET A 61 -7.13 17.09 -0.71
C MET A 61 -7.61 18.52 -1.00
N ALA A 62 -8.06 19.27 0.01
CA ALA A 62 -8.41 20.69 -0.13
C ALA A 62 -7.20 21.56 -0.50
N LEU A 63 -5.99 21.15 -0.13
CA LEU A 63 -4.72 21.80 -0.50
C LEU A 63 -4.18 21.35 -1.87
N GLY A 64 -4.87 20.43 -2.57
CA GLY A 64 -4.42 19.87 -3.84
C GLY A 64 -3.27 18.85 -3.72
N GLU A 65 -2.93 18.41 -2.51
CA GLU A 65 -1.91 17.39 -2.27
C GLU A 65 -2.51 15.98 -2.30
N ILE A 66 -1.82 15.02 -2.94
CA ILE A 66 -2.21 13.61 -2.92
C ILE A 66 -1.70 12.97 -1.61
N PRO A 67 -2.59 12.55 -0.69
CA PRO A 67 -2.19 12.17 0.65
C PRO A 67 -1.77 10.68 0.72
N ASN A 68 -0.62 10.36 0.13
CA ASN A 68 -0.17 8.97 -0.08
C ASN A 68 -0.06 8.16 1.23
N ASN A 69 0.49 8.78 2.29
CA ASN A 69 0.60 8.14 3.61
C ASN A 69 -0.75 7.98 4.31
N ASP A 70 -1.70 8.89 4.09
CA ASP A 70 -3.02 8.81 4.72
C ASP A 70 -3.91 7.74 4.04
N MET A 71 -3.67 7.43 2.76
CA MET A 71 -4.32 6.32 2.07
C MET A 71 -3.89 4.96 2.63
N LEU A 72 -2.59 4.73 2.83
CA LEU A 72 -2.09 3.50 3.50
C LEU A 72 -2.66 3.37 4.90
N ASN A 73 -2.70 4.49 5.63
CA ASN A 73 -3.32 4.61 6.94
C ASN A 73 -4.81 4.19 6.93
N GLY A 74 -5.57 4.62 5.93
CA GLY A 74 -6.96 4.19 5.71
C GLY A 74 -7.08 2.70 5.40
N LEU A 75 -6.19 2.16 4.55
CA LEU A 75 -6.15 0.73 4.23
C LEU A 75 -5.87 -0.13 5.48
N LEU A 76 -4.88 0.26 6.30
CA LEU A 76 -4.57 -0.43 7.55
C LEU A 76 -5.75 -0.40 8.53
N LEU A 77 -6.54 0.68 8.54
CA LEU A 77 -7.75 0.78 9.35
C LEU A 77 -8.82 -0.21 8.89
N VAL A 78 -9.02 -0.34 7.57
CA VAL A 78 -9.99 -1.29 6.99
C VAL A 78 -9.54 -2.73 7.22
N VAL A 79 -8.26 -3.03 6.99
CA VAL A 79 -7.70 -4.37 7.20
C VAL A 79 -7.75 -4.74 8.69
N GLY A 80 -7.29 -3.85 9.58
CA GLY A 80 -7.32 -4.09 11.02
C GLY A 80 -8.74 -4.24 11.57
N GLY A 81 -9.67 -3.40 11.09
CA GLY A 81 -11.08 -3.50 11.45
C GLY A 81 -11.77 -4.76 10.91
N GLY A 82 -11.44 -5.17 9.69
CA GLY A 82 -11.90 -6.44 9.12
C GLY A 82 -11.34 -7.65 9.88
N LEU A 83 -10.12 -7.56 10.42
CA LEU A 83 -9.52 -8.61 11.24
C LEU A 83 -10.24 -8.75 12.59
N LEU A 84 -10.60 -7.63 13.22
CA LEU A 84 -11.39 -7.57 14.46
C LEU A 84 -12.85 -7.99 14.29
N PHE A 85 -13.34 -8.14 13.05
CA PHE A 85 -14.70 -8.62 12.79
C PHE A 85 -14.84 -10.12 13.10
N LEU A 86 -13.74 -10.88 12.95
CA LEU A 86 -13.68 -12.28 13.32
C LEU A 86 -13.21 -12.36 14.78
N PRO A 87 -14.10 -12.63 15.75
CA PRO A 87 -13.71 -12.73 17.15
C PRO A 87 -12.72 -13.88 17.33
N GLY A 88 -11.45 -13.55 17.58
CA GLY A 88 -10.37 -14.51 17.72
C GLY A 88 -9.18 -13.86 18.42
N PHE A 89 -8.49 -14.58 19.30
CA PHE A 89 -7.40 -14.00 20.08
C PHE A 89 -6.24 -13.50 19.20
N ILE A 90 -5.93 -14.20 18.11
CA ILE A 90 -4.80 -13.82 17.24
C ILE A 90 -5.23 -12.66 16.34
N SER A 91 -6.41 -12.75 15.74
CA SER A 91 -7.02 -11.71 14.91
C SER A 91 -7.25 -10.43 15.69
N ASP A 92 -7.65 -10.51 16.96
CA ASP A 92 -7.82 -9.37 17.84
C ASP A 92 -6.47 -8.68 18.09
N VAL A 93 -5.42 -9.44 18.42
CA VAL A 93 -4.08 -8.88 18.63
C VAL A 93 -3.54 -8.25 17.36
N LEU A 94 -3.66 -8.93 16.21
CA LEU A 94 -3.21 -8.41 14.92
C LEU A 94 -4.03 -7.19 14.48
N GLY A 95 -5.34 -7.23 14.69
CA GLY A 95 -6.26 -6.16 14.35
C GLY A 95 -6.00 -4.92 15.19
N LEU A 96 -5.86 -5.07 16.50
CA LEU A 96 -5.47 -4.00 17.42
C LEU A 96 -4.06 -3.47 17.11
N MET A 97 -3.10 -4.34 16.80
CA MET A 97 -1.76 -3.92 16.32
C MET A 97 -1.87 -3.05 15.08
N CYS A 98 -2.67 -3.43 14.07
CA CYS A 98 -2.88 -2.61 12.88
C CYS A 98 -3.60 -1.29 13.17
N LEU A 99 -4.42 -1.25 14.21
CA LEU A 99 -5.20 -0.07 14.59
C LEU A 99 -4.40 0.94 15.42
N LEU A 100 -3.43 0.46 16.20
CA LEU A 100 -2.59 1.28 17.05
C LEU A 100 -1.78 2.29 16.22
N PRO A 101 -1.86 3.59 16.54
CA PRO A 101 -1.21 4.63 15.74
C PRO A 101 0.31 4.43 15.71
N PHE A 102 0.94 3.99 16.80
CA PHE A 102 2.38 3.75 16.85
C PHE A 102 2.84 2.72 15.80
N VAL A 103 2.11 1.60 15.70
CA VAL A 103 2.42 0.51 14.77
C VAL A 103 2.17 0.95 13.33
N ARG A 104 1.10 1.71 13.08
CA ARG A 104 0.80 2.26 11.74
C ARG A 104 1.94 3.12 11.20
N HIS A 105 2.43 4.06 12.00
CA HIS A 105 3.55 4.92 11.57
C HIS A 105 4.82 4.10 11.31
N TRP A 106 5.09 3.09 12.15
CA TRP A 106 6.23 2.20 11.97
C TRP A 106 6.12 1.35 10.70
N LEU A 107 4.94 0.78 10.44
CA LEU A 107 4.69 -0.06 9.27
C LEU A 107 4.74 0.75 7.97
N ILE A 108 4.14 1.94 7.95
CA ILE A 108 4.20 2.85 6.79
C ILE A 108 5.64 3.28 6.50
N LYS A 109 6.44 3.57 7.54
CA LYS A 109 7.87 3.88 7.37
C LYS A 109 8.62 2.71 6.74
N ARG A 110 8.36 1.48 7.18
CA ARG A 110 8.96 0.24 6.62
C ARG A 110 8.53 -0.01 5.18
N ILE A 111 7.27 0.26 4.82
CA ILE A 111 6.78 0.12 3.45
C ILE A 111 7.42 1.16 2.52
N ASN A 112 7.48 2.42 2.93
CA ASN A 112 8.12 3.50 2.15
C ASN A 112 9.62 3.28 1.92
N LEU A 113 10.32 2.65 2.88
CA LEU A 113 11.73 2.28 2.74
C LEU A 113 11.95 1.28 1.61
N HIS A 114 11.07 0.30 1.44
CA HIS A 114 11.18 -0.67 0.34
C HIS A 114 10.71 -0.08 -1.01
N MET A 115 9.71 0.81 -0.99
CA MET A 115 9.24 1.48 -2.22
C MET A 115 10.26 2.48 -2.79
N THR A 116 11.02 3.18 -1.95
CA THR A 116 12.07 4.10 -2.43
C THR A 116 13.25 3.36 -3.05
N GLN A 117 13.57 2.15 -2.60
CA GLN A 117 14.59 1.29 -3.23
C GLN A 117 14.13 0.72 -4.58
N GLY A 118 12.84 0.38 -4.73
CA GLY A 118 12.27 -0.06 -6.01
C GLY A 118 12.01 1.07 -7.03
N MET A 119 11.95 2.33 -6.60
CA MET A 119 11.69 3.47 -7.49
C MET A 119 12.98 4.12 -8.04
N GLN A 120 14.15 3.84 -7.45
CA GLN A 120 15.45 4.23 -8.04
C GLN A 120 15.73 3.48 -9.34
N SER A 121 15.32 2.22 -9.47
CA SER A 121 15.45 1.47 -10.74
C SER A 121 14.51 2.02 -11.82
N GLY A 122 13.26 2.39 -11.48
CA GLY A 122 12.32 3.01 -12.43
C GLY A 122 12.71 4.40 -12.92
N ARG A 123 13.32 5.24 -12.06
CA ARG A 123 13.84 6.56 -12.48
C ARG A 123 15.06 6.46 -13.40
N PHE A 124 15.89 5.42 -13.26
CA PHE A 124 16.98 5.16 -14.19
C PHE A 124 16.47 4.85 -15.60
N TYR A 125 15.42 4.01 -15.75
CA TYR A 125 14.81 3.74 -17.06
C TYR A 125 14.13 4.96 -17.70
N ALA A 126 13.51 5.83 -16.89
CA ALA A 126 12.92 7.09 -17.37
C ALA A 126 13.99 8.11 -17.82
N GLN A 127 15.13 8.18 -17.11
CA GLN A 127 16.23 9.09 -17.45
C GLN A 127 17.05 8.60 -18.66
N SER A 128 17.24 7.29 -18.83
CA SER A 128 17.87 6.72 -20.02
C SER A 128 17.04 6.95 -21.29
N SER A 129 15.71 6.95 -21.19
CA SER A 129 14.82 7.17 -22.33
C SER A 129 14.82 8.63 -22.83
N ALA A 130 15.10 9.60 -21.95
CA ALA A 130 15.21 11.01 -22.31
C ALA A 130 16.52 11.36 -23.05
N TYR A 131 17.59 10.58 -22.86
CA TYR A 131 18.89 10.82 -23.52
C TYR A 131 18.95 10.26 -24.94
N THR A 132 18.25 9.16 -25.23
CA THR A 132 18.25 8.52 -26.57
C THR A 132 17.42 9.30 -27.60
N GLN A 133 16.45 10.10 -27.16
CA GLN A 133 15.57 10.84 -28.06
C GLN A 133 16.21 12.12 -28.63
N HIS A 134 17.27 12.64 -28.01
CA HIS A 134 17.96 13.85 -28.47
C HIS A 134 19.04 13.60 -29.55
N ARG A 135 19.36 12.33 -29.87
CA ARG A 135 20.34 11.97 -30.91
C ARG A 135 19.72 11.71 -32.30
N GLY A 136 18.39 11.70 -32.40
CA GLY A 136 17.67 11.39 -33.65
C GLY A 136 17.11 12.60 -34.42
N ARG A 137 17.33 13.85 -33.98
CA ARG A 137 16.70 15.05 -34.56
C ARG A 137 17.69 16.16 -34.93
N SER A 138 18.89 15.79 -35.35
CA SER A 138 19.88 16.74 -35.87
C SER A 138 20.62 16.18 -37.07
N GLU A 139 19.88 15.71 -38.08
CA GLU A 139 20.39 15.63 -39.46
C GLU A 139 19.30 16.10 -40.43
N THR A 140 18.99 17.38 -40.33
CA THR A 140 18.43 18.14 -41.46
C THR A 140 19.30 19.37 -41.64
N HIS A 141 20.62 19.13 -41.73
CA HIS A 141 21.52 20.10 -42.32
C HIS A 141 21.11 20.19 -43.78
N HIS A 142 20.62 21.37 -44.18
CA HIS A 142 20.50 21.79 -45.57
C HIS A 142 21.79 21.42 -46.33
N ALA A 143 21.76 20.31 -47.06
CA ALA A 143 22.65 20.13 -48.19
C ALA A 143 22.12 21.09 -49.26
N GLN A 144 22.75 22.26 -49.36
CA GLN A 144 22.55 23.17 -50.47
C GLN A 144 23.10 22.47 -51.73
N ILE A 145 22.22 21.73 -52.41
CA ILE A 145 22.50 21.12 -53.70
C ILE A 145 22.55 22.27 -54.71
N ILE A 146 23.74 22.58 -55.20
CA ILE A 146 23.94 23.50 -56.31
C ILE A 146 23.74 22.69 -57.58
N GLU A 147 22.58 22.85 -58.23
CA GLU A 147 22.34 22.28 -59.56
C GLU A 147 23.16 23.06 -60.60
N GLY A 148 24.18 22.41 -61.15
CA GLY A 148 24.91 22.90 -62.32
C GLY A 148 24.26 22.34 -63.58
N GLU A 149 23.71 23.21 -64.43
CA GLU A 149 23.26 22.85 -65.77
C GLU A 149 24.48 22.47 -66.61
N PHE A 150 24.51 21.25 -67.16
CA PHE A 150 25.58 20.79 -68.02
C PHE A 150 25.17 20.96 -69.50
N GLU A 151 25.83 21.90 -70.19
CA GLU A 151 25.72 22.00 -71.65
C GLU A 151 26.81 21.14 -72.28
N ARG A 152 26.41 20.06 -72.95
CA ARG A 152 27.34 19.17 -73.65
C ARG A 152 27.68 19.80 -75.01
N LYS A 153 28.86 20.43 -75.10
CA LYS A 153 29.43 20.84 -76.38
C LYS A 153 30.09 19.63 -77.04
N ASP A 154 29.43 19.11 -78.06
CA ASP A 154 30.02 18.11 -78.95
C ASP A 154 31.03 18.79 -79.90
N PRO A 155 32.19 18.15 -80.18
CA PRO A 155 33.25 18.69 -81.04
C PRO A 155 32.95 18.57 -82.54
#